data_AF-A0A137NSR0-F1
#
_entry.id   AF-A0A137NSR0-F1
#
_cell.length_a   1.000
_cell.length_b   1.000
_cell.length_c   1.000
_cell.angle_alpha   90.00
_cell.angle_beta   90.00
_cell.angle_gamma   90.00
#
_symmetry.space_group_name_H-M   'P 1'
#
loop_
_entity.id
_entity.type
_entity.pdbx_description
1 polymer ?
#
loop_
_entity_poly.entity_id
_entity_poly.type
_entity_poly.pdbx_seq_one_letter_code
_entity_poly.pdbx_strand_id
1 'polypeptide(L)'
;MCLTWEGMGSYSLESMLMNCPDLEELSLIELAIFPNENSKLFIKLRGLTKIKKLEIRRSNLAESSFESIITNCPQLKELDITLSRDWKEWIKVICTKCINLEKLSLRPNNDVFIHESLNYSDELYNLEHFNNPAYKDSLVHLTLNNYSFYNTSNEYFSNFSNLKSIKFLWQTKPNPSKNKQLTKQDKSIWPEFDLRESHFHVRFFNIDVVKI
;
A
#
# COMPACT_ATOMS: atom_id res chain seq x y z
N MET A 1 9.20 -13.24 8.76
CA MET A 1 10.55 -12.83 9.24
C MET A 1 10.72 -11.34 8.94
N CYS A 2 11.09 -10.54 9.94
CA CYS A 2 11.32 -9.10 9.74
C CYS A 2 12.83 -8.85 9.55
N LEU A 3 13.23 -8.34 8.39
CA LEU A 3 14.61 -7.96 8.13
C LEU A 3 14.71 -6.44 8.08
N THR A 4 15.47 -5.90 9.03
CA THR A 4 15.90 -4.51 8.97
C THR A 4 17.05 -4.44 7.97
N TRP A 5 16.87 -3.67 6.89
CA TRP A 5 17.82 -3.71 5.76
C TRP A 5 19.17 -3.03 6.07
N GLU A 6 19.34 -2.38 7.22
CA GLU A 6 20.58 -1.66 7.54
C GLU A 6 21.81 -2.58 7.40
N GLY A 7 22.58 -2.36 6.31
CA GLY A 7 23.80 -3.13 5.99
C GLY A 7 23.63 -4.37 5.11
N MET A 8 22.42 -4.74 4.67
CA MET A 8 22.25 -5.90 3.78
C MET A 8 22.50 -5.53 2.32
N GLY A 9 23.50 -6.15 1.69
CA GLY A 9 23.66 -6.11 0.24
C GLY A 9 22.59 -6.98 -0.45
N SER A 10 22.42 -6.80 -1.77
CA SER A 10 21.48 -7.61 -2.58
C SER A 10 21.75 -9.11 -2.47
N TYR A 11 23.02 -9.51 -2.37
CA TYR A 11 23.43 -10.91 -2.20
C TYR A 11 22.94 -11.54 -0.89
N SER A 12 22.81 -10.74 0.18
CA SER A 12 22.39 -11.25 1.49
C SER A 12 20.91 -11.64 1.47
N LEU A 13 20.04 -10.90 0.77
CA LEU A 13 18.62 -11.27 0.64
C LEU A 13 18.46 -12.56 -0.18
N GLU A 14 19.14 -12.67 -1.32
CA GLU A 14 19.07 -13.87 -2.16
C GLU A 14 19.53 -15.12 -1.40
N SER A 15 20.67 -15.03 -0.70
CA SER A 15 21.17 -16.12 0.12
C SER A 15 20.17 -16.53 1.22
N MET A 16 19.49 -15.58 1.85
CA MET A 16 18.48 -15.89 2.86
C MET A 16 17.27 -16.60 2.27
N LEU A 17 16.76 -16.15 1.12
CA LEU A 17 15.62 -16.80 0.48
C LEU A 17 15.95 -18.23 0.01
N MET A 18 17.19 -18.46 -0.43
CA MET A 18 17.67 -19.81 -0.78
C MET A 18 17.78 -20.73 0.44
N ASN A 19 18.18 -20.19 1.59
CA ASN A 19 18.31 -20.95 2.84
C ASN A 19 16.99 -21.09 3.62
N CYS A 20 15.93 -20.37 3.22
CA CYS A 20 14.63 -20.38 3.86
C CYS A 20 13.51 -20.66 2.83
N PRO A 21 13.48 -21.86 2.22
CA PRO A 21 12.54 -22.18 1.13
C PRO A 21 11.06 -22.18 1.55
N ASP A 22 10.80 -22.29 2.85
CA ASP A 22 9.46 -22.26 3.44
C ASP A 22 9.05 -20.88 3.99
N LEU A 23 9.83 -19.83 3.68
CA LEU A 23 9.51 -18.48 4.14
C LEU A 23 8.21 -17.96 3.50
N GLU A 24 7.19 -17.73 4.32
CA GLU A 24 5.89 -17.20 3.87
C GLU A 24 5.73 -15.69 4.09
N GLU A 25 6.54 -15.10 4.97
CA GLU A 25 6.43 -13.68 5.33
C GLU A 25 7.79 -12.98 5.27
N LEU A 26 7.87 -11.89 4.51
CA LEU A 26 9.08 -11.09 4.36
C LEU A 26 8.76 -9.60 4.54
N SER A 27 9.46 -8.94 5.45
CA SER A 27 9.44 -7.49 5.58
C SER A 27 10.80 -6.90 5.24
N LEU A 28 10.81 -5.97 4.28
CA LEU A 28 11.95 -5.19 3.81
C LEU A 28 11.76 -3.73 4.27
N ILE A 29 12.26 -3.42 5.45
CA ILE A 29 12.03 -2.12 6.10
C ILE A 29 13.34 -1.32 6.13
N GLU A 30 13.29 -0.10 5.61
CA GLU A 30 14.35 0.90 5.76
C GLU A 30 14.07 1.69 7.05
N LEU A 31 15.01 1.63 8.01
CA LEU A 31 14.92 2.35 9.28
C LEU A 31 15.64 3.72 9.25
N ALA A 32 16.43 3.97 8.21
CA ALA A 32 17.29 5.13 8.14
C ALA A 32 16.49 6.43 8.06
N ILE A 33 16.78 7.34 9.00
CA ILE A 33 16.18 8.68 9.10
C ILE A 33 16.65 9.59 7.96
N PHE A 34 17.79 9.25 7.32
CA PHE A 34 18.37 10.02 6.23
C PHE A 34 18.49 9.15 4.98
N PRO A 35 17.47 9.14 4.10
CA PRO A 35 17.60 8.48 2.81
C PRO A 35 18.71 9.17 2.03
N ASN A 36 19.74 8.43 1.66
CA ASN A 36 20.56 8.84 0.54
C ASN A 36 19.72 8.63 -0.73
N GLU A 37 18.88 9.60 -1.05
CA GLU A 37 17.87 9.52 -2.12
C GLU A 37 18.49 9.26 -3.51
N ASN A 38 19.80 9.46 -3.65
CA ASN A 38 20.48 9.38 -4.94
C ASN A 38 20.87 7.95 -5.33
N SER A 39 20.86 6.97 -4.42
CA SER A 39 21.16 5.58 -4.77
C SER A 39 19.90 4.74 -4.89
N LYS A 40 19.54 4.38 -6.13
CA LYS A 40 18.53 3.35 -6.37
C LYS A 40 19.08 1.99 -5.91
N LEU A 41 18.30 1.27 -5.10
CA LEU A 41 18.64 -0.09 -4.69
C LEU A 41 18.20 -1.08 -5.76
N PHE A 42 19.15 -1.93 -6.19
CA PHE A 42 18.90 -3.01 -7.13
C PHE A 42 18.85 -4.36 -6.43
N ILE A 43 17.70 -5.03 -6.49
CA ILE A 43 17.47 -6.38 -5.98
C ILE A 43 16.99 -7.24 -7.15
N LYS A 44 17.59 -8.43 -7.29
CA LYS A 44 17.13 -9.44 -8.22
C LYS A 44 16.92 -10.74 -7.48
N LEU A 45 15.67 -11.17 -7.36
CA LEU A 45 15.36 -12.47 -6.79
C LEU A 45 15.50 -13.55 -7.88
N ARG A 46 16.07 -14.69 -7.49
CA ARG A 46 16.13 -15.88 -8.35
C ARG A 46 15.26 -16.96 -7.75
N GLY A 47 14.33 -17.46 -8.56
CA GLY A 47 13.45 -18.55 -8.19
C GLY A 47 12.17 -18.10 -7.50
N LEU A 48 11.16 -18.95 -7.60
CA LEU A 48 9.85 -18.71 -6.99
C LEU A 48 9.94 -18.88 -5.48
N THR A 49 9.30 -17.96 -4.76
CA THR A 49 9.19 -18.01 -3.31
C THR A 49 7.80 -18.49 -2.88
N LYS A 50 7.68 -18.94 -1.63
CA LYS A 50 6.39 -19.23 -0.98
C LYS A 50 5.83 -18.02 -0.22
N ILE A 51 6.34 -16.81 -0.50
CA ILE A 51 5.94 -15.60 0.21
C ILE A 51 4.47 -15.30 -0.09
N LYS A 52 3.68 -15.24 0.98
CA LYS A 52 2.27 -14.87 0.99
C LYS A 52 2.06 -13.45 1.52
N LYS A 53 2.97 -12.96 2.36
CA LYS A 53 2.94 -11.61 2.93
C LYS A 53 4.26 -10.90 2.70
N LEU A 54 4.18 -9.75 2.03
CA LEU A 54 5.32 -8.92 1.71
C LEU A 54 5.10 -7.49 2.21
N GLU A 55 6.08 -6.96 2.90
CA GLU A 55 6.10 -5.57 3.32
C GLU A 55 7.36 -4.90 2.77
N ILE A 56 7.20 -3.79 2.05
CA ILE A 56 8.31 -3.00 1.50
C ILE A 56 8.15 -1.55 1.97
N ARG A 57 8.89 -1.17 2.99
CA ARG A 57 8.91 0.20 3.51
C ARG A 57 10.24 0.84 3.14
N ARG A 58 10.39 1.09 1.84
CA ARG A 58 11.63 1.58 1.24
C ARG A 58 11.33 2.42 0.01
N SER A 59 11.73 3.68 0.02
CA SER A 59 11.38 4.64 -1.05
C SER A 59 12.38 4.65 -2.21
N ASN A 60 13.62 4.20 -1.99
CA ASN A 60 14.70 4.19 -2.99
C ASN A 60 14.85 2.85 -3.75
N LEU A 61 13.86 1.95 -3.67
CA LEU A 61 13.88 0.69 -4.42
C LEU A 61 13.71 0.98 -5.92
N ALA A 62 14.58 0.44 -6.78
CA ALA A 62 14.41 0.60 -8.22
C ALA A 62 13.14 -0.14 -8.71
N GLU A 63 12.45 0.43 -9.70
CA GLU A 63 11.28 -0.20 -10.34
C GLU A 63 11.56 -1.64 -10.79
N SER A 64 12.68 -1.88 -11.49
CA SER A 64 13.07 -3.22 -11.94
C SER A 64 13.26 -4.22 -10.80
N SER A 65 13.61 -3.72 -9.61
CA SER A 65 13.77 -4.54 -8.41
C SER A 65 12.43 -4.86 -7.77
N PHE A 66 11.53 -3.88 -7.71
CA PHE A 66 10.16 -4.10 -7.29
C PHE A 66 9.47 -5.14 -8.20
N GLU A 67 9.57 -4.99 -9.53
CA GLU A 67 9.04 -5.96 -10.48
C GLU A 67 9.65 -7.35 -10.32
N SER A 68 10.97 -7.43 -10.13
CA SER A 68 11.66 -8.70 -9.87
C SER A 68 11.14 -9.37 -8.60
N ILE A 69 10.93 -8.62 -7.52
CA ILE A 69 10.39 -9.16 -6.27
C ILE A 69 8.97 -9.69 -6.47
N ILE A 70 8.08 -8.88 -7.02
CA ILE A 70 6.68 -9.24 -7.23
C ILE A 70 6.55 -10.47 -8.15
N THR A 71 7.31 -10.52 -9.24
CA THR A 71 7.26 -11.64 -10.20
C THR A 71 7.72 -12.96 -9.59
N ASN A 72 8.60 -12.93 -8.58
CA ASN A 72 9.05 -14.12 -7.85
C ASN A 72 8.16 -14.48 -6.64
N CYS A 73 7.05 -13.77 -6.41
CA CYS A 73 6.09 -14.03 -5.33
C CYS A 73 4.68 -14.36 -5.85
N PRO A 74 4.48 -15.45 -6.62
CA PRO A 74 3.18 -15.75 -7.24
C PRO A 74 2.06 -16.10 -6.24
N GLN A 75 2.42 -16.45 -5.00
CA GLN A 75 1.48 -16.77 -3.92
C GLN A 75 1.14 -15.58 -3.03
N LEU A 76 1.54 -14.36 -3.43
CA LEU A 76 1.36 -13.16 -2.64
C LEU A 76 -0.12 -12.85 -2.42
N LYS A 77 -0.54 -12.79 -1.16
CA LYS A 77 -1.89 -12.47 -0.69
C LYS A 77 -1.97 -11.12 0.02
N GLU A 78 -0.90 -10.73 0.71
CA GLU A 78 -0.84 -9.48 1.47
C GLU A 78 0.38 -8.67 1.05
N LEU A 79 0.17 -7.41 0.68
CA LEU A 79 1.21 -6.47 0.27
C LEU A 79 1.06 -5.15 1.03
N ASP A 80 2.08 -4.74 1.79
CA ASP A 80 2.17 -3.41 2.42
C ASP A 80 3.36 -2.65 1.84
N ILE A 81 3.13 -1.52 1.16
CA ILE A 81 4.19 -0.78 0.49
C ILE A 81 4.17 0.71 0.81
N THR A 82 5.36 1.27 1.00
CA THR A 82 5.59 2.71 0.86
C THR A 82 5.90 2.99 -0.61
N LEU A 83 5.05 3.77 -1.26
CA LEU A 83 5.18 4.13 -2.67
C LEU A 83 6.38 5.05 -2.90
N SER A 84 7.20 4.71 -3.89
CA SER A 84 8.38 5.48 -4.31
C SER A 84 8.00 6.62 -5.28
N ARG A 85 8.98 7.33 -5.82
CA ARG A 85 8.75 8.29 -6.92
C ARG A 85 8.20 7.61 -8.18
N ASP A 86 8.58 6.36 -8.42
CA ASP A 86 8.20 5.55 -9.59
C ASP A 86 6.88 4.76 -9.34
N TRP A 87 6.02 5.25 -8.44
CA TRP A 87 4.86 4.51 -7.92
C TRP A 87 3.84 4.07 -8.97
N LYS A 88 3.68 4.81 -10.07
CA LYS A 88 2.71 4.49 -11.13
C LYS A 88 3.04 3.14 -11.77
N GLU A 89 4.32 2.91 -12.07
CA GLU A 89 4.79 1.64 -12.59
C GLU A 89 4.67 0.52 -11.55
N TRP A 90 4.86 0.83 -10.26
CA TRP A 90 4.64 -0.14 -9.19
C TRP A 90 3.18 -0.59 -9.11
N ILE A 91 2.22 0.34 -9.14
CA ILE A 91 0.79 0.02 -9.15
C ILE A 91 0.44 -0.84 -10.37
N LYS A 92 0.96 -0.49 -11.54
CA LYS A 92 0.77 -1.29 -12.77
C LYS A 92 1.32 -2.72 -12.63
N VAL A 93 2.51 -2.88 -12.04
CA VAL A 93 3.08 -4.20 -11.74
C VAL A 93 2.17 -4.98 -10.78
N ILE A 94 1.68 -4.35 -9.70
CA ILE A 94 0.77 -4.99 -8.74
C ILE A 94 -0.50 -5.47 -9.43
N CYS A 95 -1.16 -4.57 -10.17
CA CYS A 95 -2.42 -4.89 -10.85
C CYS A 95 -2.26 -5.95 -11.95
N THR A 96 -1.06 -6.15 -12.51
CA THR A 96 -0.83 -7.14 -13.59
C THR A 96 -0.25 -8.46 -13.11
N LYS A 97 0.49 -8.47 -12.00
CA LYS A 97 1.22 -9.66 -11.50
C LYS A 97 0.60 -10.27 -10.24
N CYS A 98 -0.03 -9.47 -9.38
CA CYS A 98 -0.57 -9.93 -8.09
C CYS A 98 -2.04 -10.36 -8.20
N ILE A 99 -2.33 -11.35 -9.05
CA ILE A 99 -3.71 -11.80 -9.34
C ILE A 99 -4.42 -12.48 -8.16
N ASN A 100 -3.68 -12.86 -7.12
CA ASN A 100 -4.20 -13.51 -5.91
C ASN A 100 -4.16 -12.57 -4.69
N LEU A 101 -3.96 -11.27 -4.90
CA LEU A 101 -3.78 -10.33 -3.79
C LEU A 101 -5.11 -10.06 -3.09
N GLU A 102 -5.20 -10.44 -1.83
CA GLU A 102 -6.39 -10.26 -1.00
C GLU A 102 -6.32 -8.96 -0.20
N LYS A 103 -5.11 -8.52 0.19
CA LYS A 103 -4.90 -7.32 1.00
C LYS A 103 -3.81 -6.43 0.41
N LEU A 104 -4.13 -5.16 0.21
CA LEU A 104 -3.18 -4.14 -0.19
C LEU A 104 -3.16 -3.00 0.82
N SER A 105 -1.98 -2.62 1.28
CA SER A 105 -1.73 -1.41 2.07
C SER A 105 -0.78 -0.50 1.30
N LEU A 106 -1.22 0.73 1.07
CA LEU A 106 -0.46 1.77 0.39
C LEU A 106 -0.14 2.89 1.37
N ARG A 107 1.12 3.33 1.39
CA ARG A 107 1.57 4.51 2.12
C ARG A 107 2.32 5.44 1.14
N PRO A 108 2.04 6.74 1.08
CA PRO A 108 2.86 7.66 0.32
C PRO A 108 4.24 7.77 0.97
N ASN A 109 5.31 7.95 0.18
CA ASN A 109 6.56 8.40 0.76
C ASN A 109 6.42 9.85 1.24
N ASN A 110 6.76 10.12 2.51
CA ASN A 110 6.65 11.45 3.11
C ASN A 110 7.46 12.50 2.34
N ASP A 111 8.64 12.14 1.83
CA ASP A 111 9.50 13.08 1.09
C ASP A 111 8.84 13.57 -0.19
N VAL A 112 8.18 12.65 -0.93
CA VAL A 112 7.44 12.98 -2.15
C VAL A 112 6.17 13.75 -1.81
N PHE A 113 5.49 13.33 -0.74
CA PHE A 113 4.20 13.91 -0.35
C PHE A 113 4.32 15.39 0.01
N ILE A 114 5.40 15.82 0.66
CA ILE A 114 5.58 17.23 1.02
C ILE A 114 5.61 18.14 -0.22
N HIS A 115 6.14 17.66 -1.34
CA HIS A 115 6.31 18.47 -2.55
C HIS A 115 5.17 18.35 -3.56
N GLU A 116 4.45 17.21 -3.59
CA GLU A 116 3.45 16.89 -4.63
C GLU A 116 2.05 16.53 -4.09
N SER A 117 1.79 16.73 -2.78
CA SER A 117 0.63 16.19 -2.05
C SER A 117 -0.75 16.35 -2.70
N LEU A 118 -1.01 17.45 -3.39
CA LEU A 118 -2.37 17.76 -3.85
C LEU A 118 -2.83 16.88 -5.03
N ASN A 119 -1.91 16.42 -5.89
CA ASN A 119 -2.30 15.66 -7.08
C ASN A 119 -2.21 14.14 -6.88
N TYR A 120 -1.45 13.69 -5.88
CA TYR A 120 -1.13 12.26 -5.74
C TYR A 120 -2.36 11.37 -5.52
N SER A 121 -3.28 11.81 -4.67
CA SER A 121 -4.49 11.04 -4.36
C SER A 121 -5.40 10.94 -5.58
N ASP A 122 -5.63 12.07 -6.25
CA ASP A 122 -6.47 12.13 -7.45
C ASP A 122 -5.86 11.30 -8.58
N GLU A 123 -4.55 11.35 -8.77
CA GLU A 123 -3.86 10.51 -9.75
C GLU A 123 -3.99 9.01 -9.42
N LEU A 124 -3.84 8.63 -8.15
CA LEU A 124 -3.97 7.23 -7.74
C LEU A 124 -5.37 6.69 -8.07
N TYR A 125 -6.43 7.44 -7.76
CA TYR A 125 -7.81 7.00 -8.01
C TYR A 125 -8.19 6.99 -9.50
N ASN A 126 -7.55 7.84 -10.31
CA ASN A 126 -7.80 7.94 -11.75
C ASN A 126 -6.88 7.04 -12.59
N LEU A 127 -6.02 6.22 -11.99
CA LEU A 127 -5.16 5.32 -12.75
C LEU A 127 -6.00 4.28 -13.49
N GLU A 128 -6.03 4.39 -14.83
CA GLU A 128 -6.65 3.42 -15.73
C GLU A 128 -6.17 1.98 -15.47
N HIS A 129 -4.94 1.82 -14.96
CA HIS A 129 -4.33 0.53 -14.65
C HIS A 129 -5.02 -0.25 -13.53
N PHE A 130 -5.84 0.40 -12.69
CA PHE A 130 -6.70 -0.33 -11.76
C PHE A 130 -7.73 -1.19 -12.49
N ASN A 131 -7.94 -1.01 -13.80
CA ASN A 131 -8.94 -1.74 -14.58
C ASN A 131 -8.63 -3.20 -14.88
N ASN A 132 -7.55 -3.79 -14.37
CA ASN A 132 -7.33 -5.23 -14.52
C ASN A 132 -8.40 -6.02 -13.72
N PRO A 133 -9.27 -6.81 -14.39
CA PRO A 133 -10.36 -7.52 -13.73
C PRO A 133 -9.86 -8.56 -12.71
N ALA A 134 -8.77 -9.28 -13.00
CA ALA A 134 -8.28 -10.34 -12.11
C ALA A 134 -7.82 -9.79 -10.74
N TYR A 135 -7.21 -8.61 -10.74
CA TYR A 135 -6.83 -7.93 -9.50
C TYR A 135 -8.05 -7.38 -8.74
N LYS A 136 -9.02 -6.79 -9.46
CA LYS A 136 -10.25 -6.26 -8.87
C LYS A 136 -11.08 -7.32 -8.15
N ASP A 137 -11.11 -8.53 -8.71
CA ASP A 137 -11.86 -9.65 -8.14
C ASP A 137 -11.12 -10.35 -6.99
N SER A 138 -9.80 -10.19 -6.86
CA SER A 138 -9.07 -10.81 -5.74
C SER A 138 -9.00 -9.93 -4.50
N LEU A 139 -8.99 -8.60 -4.66
CA LEU A 139 -8.79 -7.67 -3.55
C LEU A 139 -9.99 -7.63 -2.60
N VAL A 140 -9.76 -8.01 -1.34
CA VAL A 140 -10.77 -8.05 -0.28
C VAL A 140 -10.64 -6.87 0.67
N HIS A 141 -9.40 -6.43 0.94
CA HIS A 141 -9.11 -5.36 1.88
C HIS A 141 -8.12 -4.35 1.30
N LEU A 142 -8.48 -3.07 1.36
CA LEU A 142 -7.59 -1.98 0.99
C LEU A 142 -7.28 -1.11 2.21
N THR A 143 -6.02 -0.77 2.41
CA THR A 143 -5.58 0.18 3.44
C THR A 143 -4.85 1.33 2.76
N LEU A 144 -5.33 2.54 3.00
CA LEU A 144 -4.77 3.79 2.49
C LEU A 144 -4.22 4.56 3.71
N ASN A 145 -2.91 4.47 3.90
CA ASN A 145 -2.23 5.12 5.00
C ASN A 145 -1.87 6.55 4.62
N ASN A 146 -2.32 7.54 5.41
CA ASN A 146 -2.07 8.96 5.16
C ASN A 146 -2.70 9.51 3.86
N TYR A 147 -3.76 8.85 3.36
CA TYR A 147 -4.62 9.38 2.28
C TYR A 147 -5.86 10.02 2.90
N SER A 148 -6.31 11.16 2.39
CA SER A 148 -7.51 11.84 2.90
C SER A 148 -8.78 11.08 2.51
N PHE A 149 -9.52 10.58 3.50
CA PHE A 149 -10.88 10.03 3.28
C PHE A 149 -11.80 11.06 2.61
N TYR A 150 -11.69 12.33 2.99
CA TYR A 150 -12.58 13.39 2.47
C TYR A 150 -12.34 13.73 1.00
N ASN A 151 -11.24 13.26 0.41
CA ASN A 151 -10.94 13.44 -1.02
C ASN A 151 -11.30 12.17 -1.81
N THR A 152 -12.01 11.22 -1.21
CA THR A 152 -12.39 9.95 -1.85
C THR A 152 -13.89 9.83 -2.05
N SER A 153 -14.26 9.10 -3.10
CA SER A 153 -15.62 8.73 -3.43
C SER A 153 -15.74 7.20 -3.49
N ASN A 154 -16.93 6.67 -3.21
CA ASN A 154 -17.23 5.24 -3.38
C ASN A 154 -17.11 4.79 -4.85
N GLU A 155 -17.30 5.70 -5.81
CA GLU A 155 -17.23 5.43 -7.24
C GLU A 155 -15.89 4.81 -7.65
N TYR A 156 -14.78 5.26 -7.06
CA TYR A 156 -13.44 4.72 -7.32
C TYR A 156 -13.31 3.24 -6.96
N PHE A 157 -14.11 2.79 -6.01
CA PHE A 157 -14.05 1.42 -5.47
C PHE A 157 -15.21 0.53 -5.93
N SER A 158 -16.16 1.08 -6.69
CA SER A 158 -17.33 0.36 -7.18
C SER A 158 -16.99 -0.84 -8.07
N ASN A 159 -15.84 -0.78 -8.74
CA ASN A 159 -15.35 -1.84 -9.62
C ASN A 159 -14.69 -3.03 -8.90
N PHE A 160 -14.52 -2.99 -7.58
CA PHE A 160 -13.94 -4.09 -6.82
C PHE A 160 -15.05 -4.97 -6.24
N SER A 161 -15.42 -6.00 -6.97
CA SER A 161 -16.56 -6.88 -6.68
C SER A 161 -16.48 -7.52 -5.28
N ASN A 162 -15.27 -7.94 -4.89
CA ASN A 162 -15.00 -8.66 -3.64
C ASN A 162 -14.45 -7.79 -2.50
N LEU A 163 -14.34 -6.47 -2.71
CA LEU A 163 -13.84 -5.55 -1.68
C LEU A 163 -14.82 -5.46 -0.52
N LYS A 164 -14.39 -5.90 0.66
CA LYS A 164 -15.19 -5.93 1.89
C LYS A 164 -14.89 -4.74 2.80
N SER A 165 -13.67 -4.20 2.76
CA SER A 165 -13.34 -3.04 3.58
C SER A 165 -12.25 -2.17 3.01
N ILE A 166 -12.35 -0.87 3.28
CA ILE A 166 -11.32 0.13 3.04
C ILE A 166 -10.96 0.78 4.37
N LYS A 167 -9.66 0.91 4.66
CA LYS A 167 -9.17 1.56 5.87
C LYS A 167 -8.38 2.80 5.52
N PHE A 168 -8.81 3.95 6.00
CA PHE A 168 -8.07 5.20 5.91
C PHE A 168 -7.36 5.43 7.24
N LEU A 169 -6.05 5.25 7.26
CA LEU A 169 -5.26 5.38 8.48
C LEU A 169 -4.66 6.78 8.61
N TRP A 170 -4.43 7.21 9.86
CA TRP A 170 -3.71 8.45 10.19
C TRP A 170 -4.37 9.73 9.63
N GLN A 171 -5.70 9.77 9.63
CA GLN A 171 -6.45 10.95 9.22
C GLN A 171 -6.17 12.11 10.18
N THR A 172 -5.94 13.31 9.64
CA THR A 172 -5.73 14.52 10.44
C THR A 172 -7.04 15.28 10.62
N LYS A 173 -7.29 15.77 11.84
CA LYS A 173 -8.39 16.70 12.07
C LYS A 173 -8.00 18.07 11.50
N PRO A 174 -8.75 18.64 10.54
CA PRO A 174 -8.42 19.96 9.97
C PRO A 174 -8.47 21.08 11.03
N ASN A 175 -9.22 20.90 12.12
CA ASN A 175 -9.20 21.80 13.27
C ASN A 175 -9.54 21.03 14.57
N PRO A 176 -8.64 20.98 15.58
CA PRO A 176 -8.90 20.28 16.85
C PRO A 176 -10.15 20.77 17.58
N SER A 177 -10.52 22.04 17.40
CA SER A 177 -11.71 22.64 18.04
C SER A 177 -13.03 22.22 17.38
N LYS A 178 -12.99 21.74 16.13
CA LYS A 178 -14.15 21.23 15.42
C LYS A 178 -14.05 19.71 15.38
N ASN A 179 -14.61 19.05 16.40
CA ASN A 179 -14.89 17.61 16.34
C ASN A 179 -15.96 17.35 15.27
N LYS A 180 -15.54 17.34 14.00
CA LYS A 180 -16.41 16.96 12.89
C LYS A 180 -16.55 15.44 12.93
N GLN A 181 -17.54 14.97 13.66
CA GLN A 181 -17.97 13.57 13.57
C GLN A 181 -18.39 13.29 12.12
N LEU A 182 -18.23 12.03 11.69
CA LEU A 182 -18.79 11.54 10.43
C LEU A 182 -20.23 12.04 10.25
N THR A 183 -20.44 12.84 9.21
CA THR A 183 -21.70 13.54 8.98
C THR A 183 -22.69 12.64 8.25
N LYS A 184 -23.98 13.02 8.26
CA LYS A 184 -24.99 12.38 7.40
C LYS A 184 -24.61 12.47 5.91
N GLN A 185 -23.89 13.53 5.51
CA GLN A 185 -23.41 13.70 4.14
C GLN A 185 -22.33 12.65 3.80
N ASP A 186 -21.40 12.36 4.71
CA ASP A 186 -20.37 11.34 4.47
C ASP A 186 -21.01 9.96 4.25
N LYS A 187 -22.07 9.63 5.00
CA LYS A 187 -22.86 8.40 4.79
C LYS A 187 -23.58 8.37 3.43
N SER A 188 -23.99 9.53 2.91
CA SER A 188 -24.64 9.60 1.59
C SER A 188 -23.67 9.34 0.43
N ILE A 189 -22.37 9.62 0.62
CA ILE A 189 -21.32 9.31 -0.35
C ILE A 189 -20.96 7.81 -0.33
N TRP A 190 -21.21 7.13 0.81
CA TRP A 190 -20.89 5.72 1.01
C TRP A 190 -22.14 4.88 1.35
N PRO A 191 -23.15 4.83 0.47
CA PRO A 191 -24.45 4.24 0.80
C PRO A 191 -24.41 2.72 1.03
N GLU A 192 -23.44 2.01 0.45
CA GLU A 192 -23.27 0.55 0.58
C GLU A 192 -22.32 0.15 1.73
N PHE A 193 -21.81 1.13 2.49
CA PHE A 193 -20.78 0.90 3.48
C PHE A 193 -21.16 1.49 4.84
N ASP A 194 -20.84 0.75 5.89
CA ASP A 194 -20.82 1.22 7.26
C ASP A 194 -19.50 1.95 7.54
N LEU A 195 -19.60 3.19 8.03
CA LEU A 195 -18.46 4.04 8.34
C LEU A 195 -18.20 4.01 9.84
N ARG A 196 -16.99 3.59 10.23
CA ARG A 196 -16.57 3.47 11.63
C ARG A 196 -15.34 4.33 11.87
N GLU A 197 -15.45 5.24 12.82
CA GLU A 197 -14.34 6.08 13.25
C GLU A 197 -13.66 5.45 14.47
N SER A 198 -12.33 5.38 14.47
CA SER A 198 -11.56 4.99 15.64
C SER A 198 -10.48 6.02 15.95
N HIS A 199 -10.51 6.55 17.16
CA HIS A 199 -9.51 7.50 17.64
C HIS A 199 -8.36 6.76 18.31
N PHE A 200 -7.13 7.15 17.99
CA PHE A 200 -5.94 6.63 18.66
C PHE A 200 -4.97 7.74 19.12
N HIS A 201 -5.17 8.99 18.68
CA HIS A 201 -4.43 10.15 19.15
C HIS A 201 -5.31 11.42 19.13
N VAL A 202 -4.97 12.45 19.92
CA VAL A 202 -5.74 13.72 20.00
C VAL A 202 -5.95 14.35 18.61
N ARG A 203 -4.96 14.19 17.73
CA ARG A 203 -4.94 14.77 16.38
C ARG A 203 -5.23 13.78 15.25
N PHE A 204 -5.22 12.48 15.55
CA PHE A 204 -5.30 11.44 14.52
C PHE A 204 -6.40 10.42 14.81
N PHE A 205 -7.04 9.98 13.75
CA PHE A 205 -8.07 8.96 13.78
C PHE A 205 -7.96 8.10 12.53
N ASN A 206 -8.62 6.95 12.55
CA ASN A 206 -8.80 6.09 11.40
C ASN A 206 -10.27 6.07 11.01
N ILE A 207 -10.53 5.87 9.73
CA ILE A 207 -11.87 5.56 9.22
C ILE A 207 -11.82 4.18 8.61
N ASP A 208 -12.63 3.27 9.13
CA ASP A 208 -12.92 1.98 8.52
C ASP A 208 -14.23 2.10 7.75
N VAL A 209 -14.20 1.74 6.47
CA VAL A 209 -15.34 1.69 5.56
C VAL A 209 -15.61 0.22 5.29
N VAL A 210 -16.72 -0.33 5.79
CA VAL A 210 -17.02 -1.76 5.75
C VAL A 210 -18.28 -2.01 4.94
N LYS A 211 -18.21 -2.83 3.91
CA LYS A 211 -19.38 -3.13 3.06
C LYS A 211 -20.45 -3.84 3.89
N ILE A 212 -21.70 -3.39 3.77
CA ILE A 212 -22.87 -3.91 4.53
C ILE A 212 -23.32 -5.27 3.97
#